data_AF-A0A7V1YLE2-F1
#
_entry.id   AF-A0A7V1YLE2-F1
#
_cell.length_a   1.000
_cell.length_b   1.000
_cell.length_c   1.000
_cell.angle_alpha   90.00
_cell.angle_beta   90.00
_cell.angle_gamma   90.00
#
_symmetry.space_group_name_H-M   'P 1'
#
loop_
_entity.id
_entity.type
_entity.pdbx_description
1 polymer ?
#
loop_
_entity_poly.entity_id
_entity_poly.type
_entity_poly.pdbx_seq_one_letter_code
_entity_poly.pdbx_strand_id
1 'polypeptide(L)'
;AEPRAGPVAALVDPGLRAVPVAVDVPPGSVRPGDLIDVLATFGGPQPHVETAAAGVEVLQVLRPGGDAEGLLGPGPGSGPTHLILLVTPETADRLAFARAFAELSVAVRSADERT
;
A
#
# COMPACT_ATOMS: atom_id res chain seq x y z
N ALA A 1 -17.00 3.16 25.86
CA ALA A 1 -17.43 2.15 24.87
C ALA A 1 -16.27 1.99 23.92
N GLU A 2 -15.65 0.81 23.87
CA GLU A 2 -14.61 0.54 22.86
C GLU A 2 -15.25 0.64 21.47
N PRO A 3 -14.55 1.20 20.47
CA PRO A 3 -15.07 1.17 19.11
C PRO A 3 -15.36 -0.28 18.73
N ARG A 4 -16.54 -0.54 18.14
CA ARG A 4 -16.96 -1.89 17.71
C ARG A 4 -16.06 -2.49 16.61
N ALA A 5 -15.14 -1.71 16.07
CA ALA A 5 -14.25 -2.07 14.98
C ALA A 5 -12.79 -2.04 15.45
N GLY A 6 -11.98 -2.95 14.91
CA GLY A 6 -10.53 -2.93 15.13
C GLY A 6 -9.86 -1.65 14.62
N PRO A 7 -8.61 -1.36 15.03
CA PRO A 7 -7.96 -0.06 14.82
C PRO A 7 -7.84 0.35 13.34
N VAL A 8 -7.54 -0.59 12.44
CA VAL A 8 -7.51 -0.33 10.99
C VAL A 8 -8.92 -0.10 10.46
N ALA A 9 -9.87 -0.96 10.82
CA ALA A 9 -11.24 -0.88 10.33
C ALA A 9 -11.95 0.41 10.76
N ALA A 10 -11.58 0.99 11.90
CA ALA A 10 -12.08 2.29 12.36
C ALA A 10 -11.65 3.47 11.50
N LEU A 11 -10.61 3.31 10.66
CA LEU A 11 -10.09 4.34 9.76
C LEU A 11 -10.55 4.16 8.31
N VAL A 12 -11.32 3.11 8.01
CA VAL A 12 -11.79 2.84 6.65
C VAL A 12 -13.18 3.46 6.47
N ASP A 13 -13.27 4.47 5.62
CA ASP A 13 -14.55 5.09 5.30
C ASP A 13 -15.54 4.11 4.65
N PRO A 14 -16.86 4.31 4.83
CA PRO A 14 -17.88 3.51 4.18
C PRO A 14 -17.68 3.46 2.66
N GLY A 15 -17.74 2.26 2.09
CA GLY A 15 -17.54 2.04 0.66
C GLY A 15 -16.08 1.87 0.24
N LEU A 16 -15.11 2.00 1.15
CA LEU A 16 -13.70 1.70 0.89
C LEU A 16 -13.26 0.35 1.49
N ARG A 17 -12.03 -0.04 1.13
CA ARG A 17 -11.32 -1.22 1.62
C ARG A 17 -9.88 -0.81 1.95
N ALA A 18 -9.38 -1.29 3.08
CA ALA A 18 -7.94 -1.25 3.41
C ALA A 18 -7.26 -2.46 2.75
N VAL A 19 -6.36 -2.22 1.81
CA VAL A 19 -5.66 -3.27 1.06
C VAL A 19 -4.14 -3.19 1.29
N PRO A 20 -3.50 -4.26 1.79
CA PRO A 20 -2.05 -4.30 1.92
C PRO A 20 -1.38 -4.52 0.56
N VAL A 21 -0.44 -3.65 0.20
CA VAL A 21 0.42 -3.77 -0.98
C VAL A 21 1.88 -3.79 -0.53
N ALA A 22 2.60 -4.85 -0.89
CA ALA A 22 4.02 -4.98 -0.63
C ALA A 22 4.81 -4.26 -1.73
N VAL A 23 5.70 -3.35 -1.35
CA VAL A 23 6.49 -2.53 -2.26
C VAL A 23 7.92 -2.40 -1.77
N ASP A 24 8.84 -2.20 -2.71
CA ASP A 24 10.22 -1.83 -2.40
C ASP A 24 10.35 -0.30 -2.45
N VAL A 25 10.36 0.32 -1.27
CA VAL A 25 10.53 1.76 -1.12
C VAL A 25 11.54 2.06 -0.01
N PRO A 26 12.38 3.10 -0.16
CA PRO A 26 13.31 3.50 0.89
C PRO A 26 12.59 3.81 2.21
N PRO A 27 13.16 3.45 3.37
CA PRO A 27 12.55 3.77 4.66
C PRO A 27 12.26 5.27 4.81
N GLY A 28 10.99 5.60 5.13
CA GLY A 28 10.56 6.98 5.38
C GLY A 28 10.23 7.81 4.14
N SER A 29 10.28 7.21 2.94
CA SER A 29 9.87 7.89 1.69
C SER A 29 8.36 8.08 1.56
N VAL A 30 7.57 7.20 2.18
CA VAL A 30 6.11 7.22 2.19
C VAL A 30 5.62 7.37 3.62
N ARG A 31 4.59 8.18 3.81
CA ARG A 31 3.92 8.44 5.09
C ARG A 31 2.42 8.20 4.98
N PRO A 32 1.74 7.91 6.11
CA PRO A 32 0.29 7.96 6.15
C PRO A 32 -0.25 9.31 5.68
N GLY A 33 -1.29 9.30 4.86
CA GLY A 33 -1.89 10.47 4.20
C GLY A 33 -1.29 10.82 2.84
N ASP A 34 -0.19 10.20 2.42
CA ASP A 34 0.34 10.41 1.07
C ASP A 34 -0.59 9.80 0.03
N LEU A 35 -0.73 10.50 -1.11
CA LEU A 35 -1.40 9.97 -2.29
C LEU A 35 -0.37 9.31 -3.21
N ILE A 36 -0.67 8.09 -3.64
CA ILE A 36 0.22 7.33 -4.52
C ILE A 36 -0.52 6.79 -5.73
N ASP A 37 0.22 6.54 -6.80
CA ASP A 37 -0.20 5.66 -7.88
C ASP A 37 0.50 4.30 -7.70
N VAL A 38 -0.23 3.23 -7.95
CA VAL A 38 0.30 1.86 -7.98
C VAL A 38 0.46 1.44 -9.44
N LEU A 39 1.70 1.15 -9.82
CA LEU A 39 2.06 0.70 -11.15
C LEU A 39 2.27 -0.81 -11.15
N ALA A 40 1.71 -1.48 -12.13
CA ALA A 40 1.85 -2.91 -12.35
C ALA A 40 2.68 -3.16 -13.61
N THR A 41 3.85 -3.78 -13.44
CA THR A 41 4.73 -4.18 -14.54
C THR A 41 4.48 -5.64 -14.87
N PHE A 42 3.86 -5.89 -16.01
CA PHE A 42 3.59 -7.24 -16.51
C PHE A 42 4.76 -7.70 -17.38
N GLY A 43 5.29 -8.88 -17.05
CA GLY A 43 6.33 -9.54 -17.86
C GLY A 43 5.78 -10.26 -19.09
N GLY A 44 6.60 -11.13 -19.68
CA GLY A 44 6.22 -11.98 -20.81
C GLY A 44 6.74 -11.50 -22.17
N PRO A 45 6.17 -11.99 -23.28
CA PRO A 45 6.68 -11.71 -24.64
C PRO A 45 6.58 -10.24 -25.06
N GLN A 46 5.63 -9.51 -24.48
CA GLN A 46 5.43 -8.06 -24.68
C GLN A 46 5.26 -7.38 -23.31
N PRO A 47 6.37 -7.03 -22.64
CA PRO A 47 6.32 -6.34 -21.36
C PRO A 47 5.61 -5.00 -21.48
N HIS A 48 4.75 -4.68 -20.51
CA HIS A 48 4.06 -3.41 -20.44
C HIS A 48 3.81 -3.01 -18.99
N VAL A 49 3.52 -1.72 -18.79
CA VAL A 49 3.19 -1.14 -17.49
C VAL A 49 1.81 -0.52 -17.59
N GLU A 50 0.99 -0.73 -16.56
CA GLU A 50 -0.29 -0.04 -16.39
C GLU A 50 -0.46 0.50 -14.98
N THR A 51 -1.32 1.51 -14.84
CA THR A 51 -1.70 2.05 -13.52
C THR A 51 -2.82 1.20 -12.93
N ALA A 52 -2.47 0.34 -11.97
CA ALA A 52 -3.42 -0.51 -11.27
C ALA A 52 -4.30 0.29 -10.30
N ALA A 53 -3.76 1.36 -9.70
CA ALA A 53 -4.52 2.29 -8.88
C ALA A 53 -3.94 3.70 -9.00
N ALA A 54 -4.79 4.72 -8.99
CA ALA A 54 -4.39 6.10 -9.15
C ALA A 54 -4.89 6.94 -7.98
N GLY A 55 -4.01 7.76 -7.38
CA GLY A 55 -4.34 8.71 -6.33
C GLY A 55 -4.93 8.07 -5.07
N VAL A 56 -4.43 6.89 -4.70
CA VAL A 56 -4.91 6.18 -3.51
C VAL A 56 -4.16 6.63 -2.27
N GLU A 57 -4.88 6.80 -1.17
CA GLU A 57 -4.31 7.27 0.09
C GLU A 57 -3.65 6.13 0.85
N VAL A 58 -2.45 6.40 1.37
CA VAL A 58 -1.75 5.50 2.29
C VAL A 58 -2.33 5.67 3.69
N LEU A 59 -3.00 4.66 4.19
CA LEU A 59 -3.53 4.64 5.55
C LEU A 59 -2.44 4.35 6.60
N GLN A 60 -1.60 3.35 6.33
CA GLN A 60 -0.54 2.91 7.24
C GLN A 60 0.66 2.37 6.47
N VAL A 61 1.84 2.47 7.08
CA VAL A 61 3.10 1.96 6.55
C VAL A 61 3.65 0.95 7.55
N LEU A 62 3.64 -0.33 7.19
CA LEU A 62 4.15 -1.43 8.01
C LEU A 62 5.54 -1.81 7.50
N ARG A 63 6.55 -1.59 8.35
CA ARG A 63 7.95 -1.90 8.02
C ARG A 63 8.29 -3.34 8.38
N PRO A 64 9.15 -4.02 7.60
CA PRO A 64 9.71 -5.29 8.00
C PRO A 64 10.60 -5.07 9.23
N GLY A 65 10.42 -5.90 10.26
CA GLY A 65 11.17 -5.80 11.52
C GLY A 65 10.50 -5.01 12.64
N GLY A 66 9.30 -4.46 12.39
CA GLY A 66 8.32 -4.11 13.43
C GLY A 66 8.56 -2.80 14.19
N ASP A 67 7.54 -1.96 14.16
CA ASP A 67 7.04 -1.19 15.31
C ASP A 67 6.04 -2.07 16.09
N ALA A 68 6.53 -3.22 16.58
CA ALA A 68 5.96 -3.89 17.73
C ALA A 68 6.85 -3.53 18.92
N GLU A 69 6.36 -2.62 19.74
CA GLU A 69 6.94 -2.28 21.03
C GLU A 69 6.89 -3.55 21.91
N GLY A 70 7.97 -4.33 21.95
CA GLY A 70 8.12 -5.44 22.89
C GLY A 70 8.63 -6.76 22.31
N LEU A 71 9.75 -7.22 22.87
CA LEU A 71 10.33 -8.57 22.81
C LEU A 71 11.07 -8.99 21.52
N LEU A 72 12.41 -8.90 21.61
CA LEU A 72 13.44 -9.76 21.00
C LEU A 72 14.02 -9.38 19.62
N GLY A 73 15.14 -8.62 19.65
CA GLY A 73 16.30 -8.82 18.77
C GLY A 73 16.48 -7.81 17.59
N PRO A 74 17.68 -7.23 17.40
CA PRO A 74 17.95 -6.38 16.24
C PRO A 74 18.45 -7.24 15.07
N GLY A 75 17.64 -7.37 14.03
CA GLY A 75 18.10 -7.71 12.68
C GLY A 75 17.58 -6.63 11.73
N PRO A 76 18.39 -6.11 10.78
CA PRO A 76 17.87 -5.21 9.76
C PRO A 76 16.79 -5.98 8.98
N GLY A 77 15.55 -5.53 9.11
CA GLY A 77 14.40 -6.14 8.44
C GLY A 77 14.55 -6.02 6.93
N SER A 78 15.19 -7.01 6.31
CA SER A 78 15.26 -7.16 4.86
C SER A 78 13.95 -7.79 4.40
N GLY A 79 12.95 -6.96 4.16
CA GLY A 79 11.66 -7.38 3.63
C GLY A 79 10.99 -6.22 2.89
N PRO A 80 9.92 -6.48 2.14
CA PRO A 80 9.17 -5.43 1.49
C PRO A 80 8.37 -4.62 2.50
N THR A 81 8.35 -3.30 2.32
CA THR A 81 7.47 -2.40 3.09
C THR A 81 6.03 -2.66 2.66
N HIS A 82 5.12 -2.83 3.61
CA HIS A 82 3.71 -3.02 3.33
C HIS A 82 2.97 -1.70 3.52
N LEU A 83 2.36 -1.19 2.46
CA LEU A 83 1.48 -0.03 2.52
C LEU A 83 0.04 -0.52 2.63
N ILE A 84 -0.69 -0.01 3.62
CA ILE A 84 -2.14 -0.21 3.70
C ILE A 84 -2.79 0.94 2.94
N LEU A 85 -3.47 0.63 1.84
CA LEU A 85 -4.07 1.63 0.95
C LEU A 85 -5.58 1.68 1.14
N LEU A 86 -6.16 2.88 1.13
CA LEU A 86 -7.61 3.08 1.04
C LEU A 86 -8.03 3.06 -0.42
N VAL A 87 -8.82 2.06 -0.79
CA VAL A 87 -9.24 1.84 -2.18
C VAL A 87 -10.72 1.50 -2.29
N THR A 88 -11.31 1.73 -3.47
CA THR A 88 -12.66 1.21 -3.78
C THR A 88 -12.61 -0.32 -3.94
N PRO A 89 -13.77 -1.02 -3.84
CA PRO A 89 -13.83 -2.46 -4.08
C PRO A 89 -13.33 -2.86 -5.47
N GLU A 90 -13.65 -2.07 -6.51
CA GLU A 90 -13.18 -2.33 -7.87
C GLU A 90 -11.65 -2.23 -7.99
N THR A 91 -11.05 -1.19 -7.38
CA THR A 91 -9.60 -1.05 -7.33
C THR A 91 -8.95 -2.17 -6.51
N ALA A 92 -9.60 -2.64 -5.44
CA ALA A 92 -9.12 -3.78 -4.67
C ALA A 92 -9.03 -5.05 -5.53
N ASP A 93 -10.05 -5.33 -6.35
CA ASP A 93 -10.04 -6.47 -7.27
C ASP A 93 -8.95 -6.33 -8.34
N ARG A 94 -8.76 -5.12 -8.90
CA ARG A 94 -7.69 -4.85 -9.86
C ARG A 94 -6.30 -5.03 -9.24
N LEU A 95 -6.07 -4.56 -8.02
CA LEU A 95 -4.82 -4.75 -7.29
C LEU A 95 -4.57 -6.22 -6.96
N ALA A 96 -5.62 -6.98 -6.59
CA ALA A 96 -5.52 -8.40 -6.34
C ALA A 96 -5.10 -9.18 -7.60
N PHE A 97 -5.67 -8.83 -8.76
CA PHE A 97 -5.27 -9.37 -10.04
C PHE A 97 -3.82 -9.00 -10.38
N ALA A 98 -3.48 -7.71 -10.34
CA ALA A 98 -2.13 -7.23 -10.66
C ALA A 98 -1.07 -7.91 -9.78
N ARG A 99 -1.31 -8.06 -8.47
CA ARG A 99 -0.43 -8.78 -7.55
C ARG A 99 -0.13 -10.23 -7.99
N ALA A 100 -1.09 -10.89 -8.63
CA ALA A 100 -0.91 -12.28 -9.04
C ALA A 100 -0.05 -12.43 -10.31
N PHE A 101 0.07 -11.38 -11.12
CA PHE A 101 0.64 -11.48 -12.47
C PHE A 101 1.69 -10.42 -12.82
N ALA A 102 1.84 -9.40 -11.98
CA ALA A 102 2.73 -8.26 -12.21
C ALA A 102 3.59 -7.94 -11.00
N GLU A 103 4.72 -7.31 -11.26
CA GLU A 103 5.53 -6.67 -10.23
C GLU A 103 4.92 -5.31 -9.90
N LEU A 104 4.63 -5.06 -8.62
CA LEU A 104 4.03 -3.81 -8.18
C LEU A 104 5.10 -2.83 -7.72
N SER A 105 4.96 -1.58 -8.16
CA SER A 105 5.77 -0.44 -7.73
C SER A 105 4.86 0.75 -7.45
N VAL A 106 5.38 1.78 -6.78
CA VAL A 106 4.61 2.95 -6.39
C VAL A 106 5.27 4.24 -6.81
N ALA A 107 4.45 5.21 -7.20
CA ALA A 107 4.84 6.59 -7.44
C ALA A 107 4.12 7.49 -6.43
N VAL A 108 4.86 8.29 -5.67
CA VAL A 108 4.28 9.27 -4.74
C VAL A 108 3.88 10.50 -5.53
N ARG A 109 2.62 10.94 -5.38
CA ARG A 109 2.12 12.13 -6.06
C ARG A 109 2.70 13.40 -5.43
N SER A 110 2.82 14.44 -6.25
CA SER A 110 3.21 15.75 -5.75
C SER A 110 2.12 16.35 -4.85
N ALA A 111 2.51 17.16 -3.87
CA ALA A 111 1.56 17.80 -2.95
C ALA A 111 0.59 18.77 -3.65
N ASP A 112 0.97 19.28 -4.83
CA ASP A 112 0.16 20.19 -5.64
C ASP A 112 -0.78 19.45 -6.63
N GLU A 113 -0.57 18.15 -6.88
CA GLU A 113 -1.49 17.33 -7.69
C GLU A 113 -2.63 16.78 -6.83
N ARG A 114 -3.59 17.66 -6.51
CA ARG A 114 -4.95 17.25 -6.15
C ARG A 114 -5.84 17.27 -7.37
N THR A 115 -5.68 16.32 -8.29
CA THR A 115 -6.67 16.08 -9.35
C THR A 115 -6.89 14.59 -9.59
#